data_AF-A0AAV0BSN5-F1
#
_entry.id   AF-A0AAV0BSN5-F1
#
_cell.length_a   1.000
_cell.length_b   1.000
_cell.length_c   1.000
_cell.angle_alpha   90.00
_cell.angle_beta   90.00
_cell.angle_gamma   90.00
#
_symmetry.space_group_name_H-M   'P 1'
#
loop_
_entity.id
_entity.type
_entity.pdbx_description
1 polymer ?
#
loop_
_entity_poly.entity_id
_entity_poly.type
_entity_poly.pdbx_seq_one_letter_code
_entity_poly.pdbx_strand_id
1 'polypeptide(L)'
;MPDLQFFPPTVCSRNLHALEESQAGQLVLPSPILSVKGFEALQHLRNVKPIWSSKIIDITFEKQAGVSGYSSLLQQICDMASDAVKDHAHIIILSDPAVRPEPVAVPALVATGAVHHHLIAAKECSKVALIVETGKAREVHHLCVLLGYSADGIFPYLEMEAILKIPREGLVKASLSENDLTENYCQETDNAILKVMSKMEIFIFEALGLHKTVVDWCFLGTTSRIQVLPPGLPKSGEYHWRDGSEAHINDLVAIANLQEAIQSKNQLAYDTYSQRSNCQSIPLKKVEPWTELVKQFCTGAMFYGLISSKVYSALAIAMNQLGGKSNTGEGGKDPSRSQIMPNGDTMRSEIKLVASGQFGVTSNYISDSANVIQIMMAQGAKTGEGGIHPGHKVSESIAKTRHSTPGVGLISLPPHHDIYSIEDLKLLIYNLKCTNPRARVSVKLVSEVGVGIVASGVAKAKADYILISGHDGGTGAPRWTGIKYAGLPWELGLAETHQTLVHNNLRGQVCLQTNGQIRTGRDVAIAAMLGAKEFGFATTPLIAMGCIMMRRCHQSVSISATEYNVQLYVLQKSLCSSV
;
A
#
# COMPACT_ATOMS: atom_id res chain seq x y z
N MET A 1 19.55 5.73 -8.80
CA MET A 1 19.05 4.45 -9.34
C MET A 1 19.70 4.30 -10.70
N PRO A 2 20.80 3.54 -10.85
CA PRO A 2 21.34 3.30 -12.18
C PRO A 2 20.45 2.27 -12.89
N ASP A 3 20.05 2.61 -14.11
CA ASP A 3 19.62 1.73 -15.21
C ASP A 3 18.45 0.76 -14.98
N LEU A 4 17.44 1.17 -14.22
CA LEU A 4 16.09 0.65 -14.43
C LEU A 4 15.54 1.31 -15.70
N GLN A 5 15.80 0.69 -16.85
CA GLN A 5 15.19 1.07 -18.12
C GLN A 5 13.89 0.29 -18.28
N PHE A 6 12.84 0.97 -18.74
CA PHE A 6 11.74 0.25 -19.37
C PHE A 6 12.34 -0.61 -20.48
N PHE A 7 12.03 -1.91 -20.52
CA PHE A 7 12.10 -2.57 -21.82
C PHE A 7 11.08 -1.84 -22.68
N PRO A 8 11.53 -1.11 -23.71
CA PRO A 8 10.58 -0.37 -24.52
C PRO A 8 9.62 -1.40 -25.11
N PRO A 9 8.32 -1.12 -25.08
CA PRO A 9 7.33 -1.95 -25.75
C PRO A 9 7.73 -2.07 -27.21
N THR A 10 8.01 -3.29 -27.65
CA THR A 10 8.52 -3.53 -29.00
C THR A 10 7.37 -4.04 -29.86
N VAL A 11 7.10 -3.32 -30.92
CA VAL A 11 6.16 -3.74 -31.95
C VAL A 11 6.72 -5.00 -32.64
N CYS A 12 6.03 -6.12 -32.46
CA CYS A 12 6.31 -7.47 -32.98
C CYS A 12 7.43 -8.26 -32.26
N SER A 13 7.05 -9.27 -31.47
CA SER A 13 7.99 -10.28 -30.99
C SER A 13 8.30 -11.28 -32.12
N ARG A 14 9.57 -11.41 -32.47
CA ARG A 14 10.03 -12.26 -33.58
C ARG A 14 10.68 -13.54 -33.06
N ASN A 15 11.01 -14.44 -33.97
CA ASN A 15 11.59 -15.74 -33.66
C ASN A 15 12.85 -15.62 -32.79
N LEU A 16 12.79 -16.01 -31.51
CA LEU A 16 13.94 -15.96 -30.60
C LEU A 16 15.10 -16.87 -31.02
N HIS A 17 14.86 -17.84 -31.91
CA HIS A 17 15.89 -18.77 -32.38
C HIS A 17 16.64 -18.29 -33.63
N ALA A 18 16.19 -17.20 -34.26
CA ALA A 18 16.85 -16.63 -35.43
C ALA A 18 17.66 -15.40 -35.02
N LEU A 19 18.76 -15.15 -35.74
CA LEU A 19 19.57 -13.93 -35.64
C LEU A 19 19.62 -13.29 -37.04
N GLU A 20 18.62 -12.47 -37.35
CA GLU A 20 18.43 -11.83 -38.65
C GLU A 20 18.30 -10.32 -38.47
N GLU A 21 18.88 -9.54 -39.39
CA GLU A 21 18.76 -8.07 -39.40
C GLU A 21 17.30 -7.60 -39.40
N SER A 22 16.42 -8.38 -40.06
CA SER A 22 14.99 -8.12 -40.09
C SER A 22 14.43 -7.89 -38.67
N GLN A 23 14.97 -8.58 -37.65
CA GLN A 23 14.49 -8.53 -36.27
C GLN A 23 14.71 -7.19 -35.56
N ALA A 24 15.60 -6.34 -36.07
CA ALA A 24 15.84 -4.99 -35.56
C ALA A 24 14.74 -3.99 -35.96
N GLY A 25 13.81 -4.37 -36.85
CA GLY A 25 12.69 -3.54 -37.26
C GLY A 25 11.61 -3.41 -36.20
N GLN A 26 11.90 -2.68 -35.12
CA GLN A 26 11.04 -2.46 -33.95
C GLN A 26 10.83 -0.97 -33.67
N LEU A 27 9.74 -0.63 -32.97
CA LEU A 27 9.50 0.72 -32.45
C LEU A 27 9.93 0.70 -31.01
N VAL A 28 10.72 1.68 -30.62
CA VAL A 28 11.16 1.83 -29.24
C VAL A 28 10.56 3.11 -28.70
N LEU A 29 9.65 2.97 -27.74
CA LEU A 29 9.10 4.11 -27.01
C LEU A 29 10.02 4.45 -25.83
N PRO A 30 10.42 5.73 -25.64
CA PRO A 30 11.29 6.12 -24.53
C PRO A 30 10.58 6.04 -23.18
N SER A 31 9.26 6.12 -23.17
CA SER A 31 8.38 6.01 -22.02
C SER A 31 7.12 5.23 -22.43
N PRO A 32 6.53 4.44 -21.52
CA PRO A 32 5.20 3.87 -21.73
C PRO A 32 4.10 4.94 -21.77
N ILE A 33 4.37 6.17 -21.32
CA ILE A 33 3.42 7.28 -21.33
C ILE A 33 3.65 8.13 -22.56
N LEU A 34 2.63 8.21 -23.40
CA LEU A 34 2.69 8.95 -24.66
C LEU A 34 2.37 10.42 -24.41
N SER A 35 3.21 11.31 -24.93
CA SER A 35 2.86 12.72 -25.08
C SER A 35 1.85 12.90 -26.22
N VAL A 36 1.19 14.06 -26.29
CA VAL A 36 0.26 14.39 -27.38
C VAL A 36 0.92 14.18 -28.76
N LYS A 37 2.11 14.76 -28.95
CA LYS A 37 2.89 14.59 -30.18
C LYS A 37 3.31 13.14 -30.43
N GLY A 38 3.66 12.42 -29.37
CA GLY A 38 4.02 11.00 -29.45
C GLY A 38 2.85 10.14 -29.93
N PHE A 39 1.65 10.39 -29.39
CA PHE A 39 0.43 9.69 -29.79
C PHE A 39 0.01 10.03 -31.23
N GLU A 40 0.01 11.31 -31.62
CA GLU A 40 -0.26 11.75 -33.00
C GLU A 40 0.70 11.09 -34.01
N ALA A 41 1.99 10.96 -33.64
CA ALA A 41 2.97 10.28 -34.47
C ALA A 41 2.62 8.79 -34.68
N LEU A 42 2.06 8.11 -33.67
CA LEU A 42 1.59 6.71 -33.80
C LEU A 42 0.36 6.57 -34.72
N GLN A 43 -0.51 7.57 -34.77
CA GLN A 43 -1.66 7.59 -35.68
C GLN A 43 -1.23 7.77 -37.15
N HIS A 44 -0.13 8.49 -37.38
CA HIS A 44 0.35 8.84 -38.72
C HIS A 44 1.61 8.08 -39.16
N LEU A 45 1.86 6.89 -38.61
CA LEU A 45 3.08 6.09 -38.88
C LEU A 45 3.36 5.85 -40.36
N ARG A 46 2.33 5.69 -41.19
CA ARG A 46 2.47 5.49 -42.64
C ARG A 46 3.24 6.62 -43.33
N ASN A 47 3.20 7.83 -42.78
CA ASN A 47 3.91 8.99 -43.33
C ASN A 47 5.43 8.87 -43.17
N VAL A 48 5.89 8.12 -42.14
CA VAL A 48 7.31 7.94 -41.83
C VAL A 48 7.81 6.56 -42.30
N LYS A 49 7.03 5.51 -42.08
CA LYS A 49 7.29 4.16 -42.56
C LYS A 49 6.03 3.59 -43.23
N PRO A 50 5.95 3.55 -44.58
CA PRO A 50 4.75 3.14 -45.31
C PRO A 50 4.22 1.73 -44.98
N ILE A 51 5.10 0.82 -44.57
CA ILE A 51 4.77 -0.56 -44.20
C ILE A 51 4.00 -0.62 -42.87
N TRP A 52 4.15 0.39 -42.03
CA TRP A 52 3.64 0.38 -40.67
C TRP A 52 2.27 1.02 -40.60
N SER A 53 1.35 0.40 -39.87
CA SER A 53 0.00 0.92 -39.71
C SER A 53 -0.54 0.71 -38.30
N SER A 54 -1.38 1.65 -37.88
CA SER A 54 -2.14 1.61 -36.65
C SER A 54 -3.63 1.51 -36.95
N LYS A 55 -4.36 0.79 -36.12
CA LYS A 55 -5.82 0.66 -36.17
C LYS A 55 -6.42 1.14 -34.85
N ILE A 56 -7.31 2.13 -34.92
CA ILE A 56 -8.07 2.58 -33.76
C ILE A 56 -9.34 1.74 -33.64
N ILE A 57 -9.60 1.23 -32.44
CA ILE A 57 -10.80 0.49 -32.06
C ILE A 57 -11.49 1.29 -30.95
N ASP A 58 -12.70 1.75 -31.24
CA ASP A 58 -13.56 2.46 -30.29
C ASP A 58 -14.06 1.45 -29.23
N ILE A 59 -13.89 1.80 -27.95
CA ILE A 59 -14.34 0.97 -26.82
C ILE A 59 -15.61 1.53 -26.14
N THR A 60 -16.42 2.28 -26.89
CA THR A 60 -17.71 2.81 -26.43
C THR A 60 -18.91 2.04 -26.97
N PHE A 61 -19.98 1.97 -26.16
CA PHE A 61 -21.25 1.34 -26.52
C PHE A 61 -22.43 2.17 -26.02
N GLU A 62 -23.59 2.02 -26.67
CA GLU A 62 -24.81 2.70 -26.27
C GLU A 62 -25.26 2.29 -24.86
N LYS A 63 -25.40 3.27 -23.95
CA LYS A 63 -25.83 3.04 -22.57
C LYS A 63 -27.17 2.29 -22.48
N GLN A 64 -28.07 2.52 -23.43
CA GLN A 64 -29.39 1.87 -23.50
C GLN A 64 -29.29 0.36 -23.74
N ALA A 65 -28.20 -0.11 -24.36
CA ALA A 65 -27.97 -1.54 -24.61
C ALA A 65 -27.59 -2.33 -23.33
N GLY A 66 -27.32 -1.63 -22.22
CA GLY A 66 -27.13 -2.23 -20.90
C GLY A 66 -26.01 -3.28 -20.86
N VAL A 67 -26.20 -4.32 -20.03
CA VAL A 67 -25.21 -5.39 -19.85
C VAL A 67 -24.99 -6.19 -21.13
N SER A 68 -26.04 -6.41 -21.94
CA SER A 68 -25.90 -7.06 -23.25
C SER A 68 -25.00 -6.27 -24.18
N GLY A 69 -25.18 -4.95 -24.27
CA GLY A 69 -24.32 -4.08 -25.08
C GLY A 69 -22.87 -4.10 -24.61
N TYR A 70 -22.66 -4.10 -23.29
CA TYR A 70 -21.33 -4.23 -22.69
C TYR A 70 -20.63 -5.53 -23.11
N SER A 71 -21.30 -6.68 -22.96
CA SER A 71 -20.74 -7.98 -23.32
C SER A 71 -20.54 -8.13 -24.83
N SER A 72 -21.49 -7.65 -25.64
CA SER A 72 -21.38 -7.67 -27.10
C SER A 72 -20.22 -6.80 -27.59
N LEU A 73 -20.04 -5.60 -27.04
CA LEU A 73 -18.90 -4.76 -27.38
C LEU A 73 -17.57 -5.45 -27.03
N LEU A 74 -17.47 -6.08 -25.86
CA LEU A 74 -16.24 -6.79 -25.49
C LEU A 74 -15.86 -7.90 -26.49
N GLN A 75 -16.84 -8.65 -27.01
CA GLN A 75 -16.57 -9.61 -28.08
C GLN A 75 -16.18 -8.90 -29.39
N GLN A 76 -16.89 -7.83 -29.75
CA GLN A 76 -16.62 -7.08 -30.98
C GLN A 76 -15.21 -6.48 -31.00
N ILE A 77 -14.73 -5.90 -29.89
CA ILE A 77 -13.37 -5.33 -29.84
C ILE A 77 -12.30 -6.43 -29.98
N CYS A 78 -12.55 -7.63 -29.45
CA CYS A 78 -11.67 -8.80 -29.62
C CYS A 78 -11.65 -9.25 -31.09
N ASP A 79 -12.81 -9.34 -31.74
CA ASP A 79 -12.93 -9.72 -33.14
C ASP A 79 -12.25 -8.68 -34.05
N MET A 80 -12.50 -7.39 -33.81
CA MET A 80 -11.85 -6.27 -34.51
C MET A 80 -10.34 -6.25 -34.32
N ALA A 81 -9.84 -6.65 -33.15
CA ALA A 81 -8.42 -6.78 -32.90
C ALA A 81 -7.80 -7.90 -33.75
N SER A 82 -8.43 -9.07 -33.82
CA SER A 82 -7.98 -10.16 -34.71
C SER A 82 -8.05 -9.76 -36.18
N ASP A 83 -9.08 -9.04 -36.60
CA ASP A 83 -9.17 -8.54 -37.98
C ASP A 83 -8.08 -7.51 -38.29
N ALA A 84 -7.76 -6.61 -37.34
CA ALA A 84 -6.63 -5.70 -37.48
C ALA A 84 -5.30 -6.45 -37.65
N VAL A 85 -5.09 -7.54 -36.91
CA VAL A 85 -3.91 -8.40 -37.06
C VAL A 85 -3.85 -9.06 -38.44
N LYS A 86 -4.99 -9.55 -38.96
CA LYS A 86 -5.08 -10.14 -40.32
C LYS A 86 -4.78 -9.09 -41.39
N ASP A 87 -5.20 -7.85 -41.18
CA ASP A 87 -4.90 -6.70 -42.04
C ASP A 87 -3.45 -6.18 -41.89
N HIS A 88 -2.60 -6.91 -41.16
CA HIS A 88 -1.20 -6.58 -40.91
C HIS A 88 -1.01 -5.22 -40.20
N ALA A 89 -1.96 -4.83 -39.35
CA ALA A 89 -1.77 -3.72 -38.42
C ALA A 89 -0.63 -4.05 -37.46
N HIS A 90 0.24 -3.08 -37.25
CA HIS A 90 1.38 -3.20 -36.34
C HIS A 90 1.01 -2.70 -34.93
N ILE A 91 0.03 -1.79 -34.85
CA ILE A 91 -0.44 -1.20 -33.61
C ILE A 91 -1.97 -1.23 -33.59
N ILE A 92 -2.54 -1.67 -32.48
CA ILE A 92 -3.96 -1.51 -32.14
C ILE A 92 -4.06 -0.46 -31.05
N ILE A 93 -4.93 0.54 -31.25
CA ILE A 93 -5.21 1.60 -30.29
C ILE A 93 -6.63 1.39 -29.77
N LEU A 94 -6.76 1.00 -28.49
CA LEU A 94 -8.06 0.96 -27.80
C LEU A 94 -8.37 2.37 -27.28
N SER A 95 -9.52 2.92 -27.67
CA SER A 95 -9.77 4.37 -27.58
C SER A 95 -11.15 4.70 -27.03
N ASP A 96 -11.22 5.52 -25.96
CA ASP A 96 -12.47 6.03 -25.35
C ASP A 96 -12.86 7.53 -25.50
N PRO A 97 -12.25 8.39 -26.35
CA PRO A 97 -12.71 9.77 -26.55
C PRO A 97 -14.14 9.92 -27.07
N ALA A 98 -14.73 8.86 -27.65
CA ALA A 98 -16.10 8.87 -28.16
C ALA A 98 -17.18 8.91 -27.04
N VAL A 99 -16.78 8.89 -25.76
CA VAL A 99 -17.69 8.99 -24.61
C VAL A 99 -18.53 10.27 -24.68
N ARG A 100 -19.85 10.11 -24.60
CA ARG A 100 -20.86 11.18 -24.55
C ARG A 100 -21.97 10.78 -23.56
N PRO A 101 -23.05 11.57 -23.36
CA PRO A 101 -24.12 11.17 -22.45
C PRO A 101 -24.79 9.81 -22.75
N GLU A 102 -24.83 9.42 -24.03
CA GLU A 102 -25.41 8.14 -24.49
C GLU A 102 -24.35 7.04 -24.70
N PRO A 103 -23.35 7.15 -25.60
CA PRO A 103 -22.29 6.17 -25.69
C PRO A 103 -21.35 6.27 -24.48
N VAL A 104 -21.22 5.17 -23.75
CA VAL A 104 -20.37 5.04 -22.58
C VAL A 104 -19.23 4.07 -22.87
N ALA A 105 -18.06 4.31 -22.28
CA ALA A 105 -16.91 3.43 -22.46
C ALA A 105 -16.92 2.24 -21.49
N VAL A 106 -16.58 1.06 -21.99
CA VAL A 106 -16.10 -0.01 -21.11
C VAL A 106 -14.83 0.48 -20.40
N PRO A 107 -14.53 0.01 -19.18
CA PRO A 107 -13.27 0.36 -18.53
C PRO A 107 -12.09 -0.02 -19.43
N ALA A 108 -11.19 0.92 -19.70
CA ALA A 108 -10.04 0.71 -20.59
C ALA A 108 -9.25 -0.56 -20.19
N LEU A 109 -9.05 -0.78 -18.88
CA LEU A 109 -8.43 -1.99 -18.36
C LEU A 109 -9.13 -3.29 -18.76
N VAL A 110 -10.46 -3.32 -18.73
CA VAL A 110 -11.24 -4.51 -19.13
C VAL A 110 -11.08 -4.76 -20.63
N ALA A 111 -11.12 -3.69 -21.44
CA ALA A 111 -10.90 -3.78 -22.88
C ALA A 111 -9.48 -4.29 -23.20
N THR A 112 -8.45 -3.70 -22.57
CA THR A 112 -7.05 -4.10 -22.72
C THR A 112 -6.86 -5.56 -22.37
N GLY A 113 -7.34 -5.99 -21.20
CA GLY A 113 -7.22 -7.36 -20.74
C GLY A 113 -7.96 -8.37 -21.63
N ALA A 114 -9.20 -8.05 -22.03
CA ALA A 114 -9.98 -8.90 -22.94
C ALA A 114 -9.28 -9.10 -24.28
N VAL A 115 -8.83 -8.01 -24.92
CA VAL A 115 -8.12 -8.07 -26.20
C VAL A 115 -6.80 -8.81 -26.06
N HIS A 116 -6.02 -8.53 -25.02
CA HIS A 116 -4.75 -9.19 -24.78
C HIS A 116 -4.91 -10.72 -24.64
N HIS A 117 -5.81 -11.19 -23.76
CA HIS A 117 -6.01 -12.62 -23.56
C HIS A 117 -6.64 -13.31 -24.77
N HIS A 118 -7.53 -12.64 -25.50
CA HIS A 118 -8.05 -13.12 -26.77
C HIS A 118 -6.93 -13.34 -27.81
N LEU A 119 -6.05 -12.34 -27.97
CA LEU A 119 -4.91 -12.45 -28.89
C LEU A 119 -3.90 -13.51 -28.44
N ILE A 120 -3.71 -13.74 -27.13
CA ILE A 120 -2.92 -14.87 -26.63
C ILE A 120 -3.56 -16.20 -27.06
N ALA A 121 -4.86 -16.36 -26.83
CA ALA A 121 -5.57 -17.59 -27.19
C ALA A 121 -5.51 -17.87 -28.70
N ALA A 122 -5.54 -16.81 -29.51
CA ALA A 122 -5.38 -16.87 -30.97
C ALA A 122 -3.92 -17.04 -31.43
N LYS A 123 -2.91 -16.96 -30.54
CA LYS A 123 -1.47 -16.94 -30.86
C LYS A 123 -1.08 -15.77 -31.78
N GLU A 124 -1.73 -14.64 -31.56
CA GLU A 124 -1.60 -13.41 -32.34
C GLU A 124 -0.97 -12.26 -31.55
N CYS A 125 -0.86 -12.37 -30.21
CA CYS A 125 -0.34 -11.30 -29.35
C CYS A 125 1.08 -10.84 -29.72
N SER A 126 1.89 -11.73 -30.29
CA SER A 126 3.25 -11.44 -30.76
C SER A 126 3.31 -10.52 -31.98
N LYS A 127 2.19 -10.31 -32.68
CA LYS A 127 2.16 -9.68 -34.01
C LYS A 127 1.83 -8.19 -33.99
N VAL A 128 1.42 -7.66 -32.83
CA VAL A 128 0.85 -6.32 -32.73
C VAL A 128 1.17 -5.72 -31.36
N ALA A 129 1.35 -4.40 -31.30
CA ALA A 129 1.42 -3.67 -30.05
C ALA A 129 0.04 -3.10 -29.68
N LEU A 130 -0.26 -3.07 -28.38
CA LEU A 130 -1.52 -2.59 -27.83
C LEU A 130 -1.33 -1.24 -27.12
N ILE A 131 -1.83 -0.17 -27.73
CA ILE A 131 -1.83 1.18 -27.16
C ILE A 131 -3.22 1.48 -26.59
N VAL A 132 -3.26 2.21 -25.48
CA VAL A 132 -4.50 2.59 -24.80
C VAL A 132 -4.62 4.11 -24.75
N GLU A 133 -5.63 4.65 -25.42
CA GLU A 133 -6.06 6.05 -25.31
C GLU A 133 -7.26 6.11 -24.37
N THR A 134 -7.08 6.68 -23.17
CA THR A 134 -8.15 6.70 -22.18
C THR A 134 -8.21 7.97 -21.33
N GLY A 135 -9.43 8.45 -21.09
CA GLY A 135 -9.70 9.53 -20.16
C GLY A 135 -9.75 9.11 -18.69
N LYS A 136 -9.63 7.80 -18.38
CA LYS A 136 -9.77 7.27 -17.00
C LYS A 136 -8.44 7.04 -16.27
N ALA A 137 -7.32 7.00 -17.00
CA ALA A 137 -6.00 6.79 -16.41
C ALA A 137 -5.42 8.11 -15.89
N ARG A 138 -5.57 8.34 -14.58
CA ARG A 138 -5.14 9.58 -13.88
C ARG A 138 -4.10 9.34 -12.78
N GLU A 139 -4.07 8.14 -12.23
CA GLU A 139 -3.17 7.77 -11.13
C GLU A 139 -2.14 6.77 -11.61
N VAL A 140 -0.95 6.81 -11.01
CA VAL A 140 0.16 5.90 -11.32
C VAL A 140 -0.29 4.44 -11.26
N HIS A 141 -1.18 4.08 -10.33
CA HIS A 141 -1.71 2.72 -10.26
C HIS A 141 -2.55 2.34 -11.48
N HIS A 142 -3.38 3.24 -12.02
CA HIS A 142 -4.16 2.95 -13.23
C HIS A 142 -3.22 2.63 -14.40
N LEU A 143 -2.13 3.39 -14.51
CA LEU A 143 -1.10 3.19 -15.52
C LEU A 143 -0.38 1.86 -15.31
N CYS A 144 0.11 1.57 -14.10
CA CYS A 144 0.76 0.29 -13.79
C CYS A 144 -0.15 -0.92 -14.05
N VAL A 145 -1.46 -0.80 -13.78
CA VAL A 145 -2.41 -1.88 -14.02
C VAL A 145 -2.62 -2.08 -15.52
N LEU A 146 -2.77 -1.01 -16.31
CA LEU A 146 -2.82 -1.12 -17.77
C LEU A 146 -1.54 -1.75 -18.34
N LEU A 147 -0.35 -1.33 -17.89
CA LEU A 147 0.92 -1.91 -18.31
C LEU A 147 1.06 -3.38 -17.90
N GLY A 148 0.67 -3.73 -16.68
CA GLY A 148 0.75 -5.12 -16.20
C GLY A 148 -0.24 -6.06 -16.86
N TYR A 149 -1.35 -5.54 -17.40
CA TYR A 149 -2.25 -6.26 -18.30
C TYR A 149 -1.96 -5.98 -19.78
N SER A 150 -0.68 -5.69 -20.08
CA SER A 150 -0.09 -5.69 -21.42
C SER A 150 -0.50 -4.56 -22.36
N ALA A 151 -0.81 -3.38 -21.83
CA ALA A 151 -0.67 -2.17 -22.61
C ALA A 151 0.82 -1.91 -22.89
N ASP A 152 1.15 -1.73 -24.15
CA ASP A 152 2.48 -1.30 -24.62
C ASP A 152 2.65 0.21 -24.45
N GLY A 153 1.59 1.00 -24.56
CA GLY A 153 1.69 2.44 -24.36
C GLY A 153 0.35 3.04 -23.98
N ILE A 154 0.40 4.13 -23.22
CA ILE A 154 -0.79 4.74 -22.66
C ILE A 154 -0.76 6.22 -22.99
N PHE A 155 -1.83 6.69 -23.63
CA PHE A 155 -2.11 8.10 -23.82
C PHE A 155 -3.26 8.53 -22.91
N PRO A 156 -2.96 9.10 -21.72
CA PRO A 156 -3.98 9.56 -20.79
C PRO A 156 -4.50 10.95 -21.20
N TYR A 157 -5.27 11.02 -22.30
CA TYR A 157 -5.61 12.29 -22.96
C TYR A 157 -6.28 13.31 -22.02
N LEU A 158 -7.17 12.84 -21.13
CA LEU A 158 -7.91 13.75 -20.24
C LEU A 158 -7.01 14.32 -19.13
N GLU A 159 -6.02 13.55 -18.67
CA GLU A 159 -5.03 14.02 -17.71
C GLU A 159 -4.11 15.06 -18.37
N MET A 160 -3.69 14.81 -19.61
CA MET A 160 -2.92 15.79 -20.40
C MET A 160 -3.69 17.11 -20.58
N GLU A 161 -4.96 17.04 -20.95
CA GLU A 161 -5.83 18.23 -21.05
C GLU A 161 -6.02 18.92 -19.69
N ALA A 162 -6.16 18.15 -18.61
CA ALA A 162 -6.25 18.71 -17.26
C ALA A 162 -4.99 19.48 -16.88
N ILE A 163 -3.80 18.96 -17.21
CA ILE A 163 -2.51 19.63 -16.97
C ILE A 163 -2.41 20.92 -17.77
N LEU A 164 -2.77 20.90 -19.06
CA LEU A 164 -2.77 22.08 -19.93
C LEU A 164 -3.80 23.13 -19.50
N LYS A 165 -4.83 22.74 -18.75
CA LYS A 165 -5.82 23.65 -18.18
C LYS A 165 -5.30 24.42 -16.96
N ILE A 166 -4.43 23.85 -16.12
CA ILE A 166 -3.86 24.49 -14.92
C ILE A 166 -3.23 25.87 -15.19
N PRO A 167 -2.35 26.05 -16.21
CA PRO A 167 -1.80 27.37 -16.52
C PRO A 167 -2.86 28.33 -17.08
N ARG A 168 -3.84 27.85 -17.85
CA ARG A 168 -4.94 28.67 -18.38
C ARG A 168 -5.82 29.25 -17.26
N GLU A 169 -5.93 28.54 -16.14
CA GLU A 169 -6.63 29.00 -14.93
C GLU A 169 -5.74 29.79 -13.96
N GLY A 170 -4.46 30.01 -14.28
CA GLY A 170 -3.54 30.78 -13.42
C GLY A 170 -3.16 30.08 -12.11
N LEU A 171 -3.24 28.75 -12.06
CA LEU A 171 -2.99 27.96 -10.84
C LEU A 171 -1.52 27.55 -10.66
N VAL A 172 -0.66 27.79 -11.66
CA VAL A 172 0.77 27.47 -11.61
C VAL A 172 1.53 28.59 -10.91
N LYS A 173 2.23 28.27 -9.82
CA LYS A 173 3.03 29.24 -9.05
C LYS A 173 4.40 29.56 -9.66
N ALA A 174 4.85 28.75 -10.61
CA ALA A 174 6.13 28.87 -11.29
C ALA A 174 5.93 29.25 -12.76
N SER A 175 6.90 29.95 -13.35
CA SER A 175 6.92 30.28 -14.79
C SER A 175 7.31 29.06 -15.62
N LEU A 176 6.42 28.08 -15.73
CA LEU A 176 6.60 26.87 -16.54
C LEU A 176 5.80 26.98 -17.83
N SER A 177 6.38 26.57 -18.97
CA SER A 177 5.65 26.46 -20.23
C SER A 177 4.73 25.24 -20.24
N GLU A 178 3.76 25.21 -21.17
CA GLU A 178 2.89 24.04 -21.35
C GLU A 178 3.70 22.76 -21.64
N ASN A 179 4.78 22.86 -22.44
CA ASN A 179 5.66 21.73 -22.72
C ASN A 179 6.36 21.23 -21.45
N ASP A 180 6.92 22.14 -20.65
CA ASP A 180 7.60 21.78 -19.39
C ASP A 180 6.64 21.02 -18.45
N LEU A 181 5.37 21.43 -18.39
CA LEU A 181 4.37 20.77 -17.56
C LEU A 181 4.11 19.32 -18.02
N THR A 182 3.94 19.11 -19.33
CA THR A 182 3.71 17.78 -19.89
C THR A 182 4.94 16.87 -19.77
N GLU A 183 6.15 17.39 -19.98
CA GLU A 183 7.39 16.62 -19.85
C GLU A 183 7.65 16.23 -18.39
N ASN A 184 7.47 17.17 -17.45
CA ASN A 184 7.57 16.88 -16.02
C ASN A 184 6.55 15.81 -15.60
N TYR A 185 5.33 15.86 -16.13
CA TYR A 185 4.32 14.83 -15.85
C TYR A 185 4.77 13.44 -16.33
N CYS A 186 5.20 13.33 -17.59
CA CYS A 186 5.68 12.04 -18.13
C CYS A 186 6.87 11.52 -17.30
N GLN A 187 7.86 12.36 -17.03
CA GLN A 187 9.06 11.99 -16.28
C GLN A 187 8.75 11.54 -14.84
N GLU A 188 7.91 12.28 -14.12
CA GLU A 188 7.54 11.91 -12.75
C GLU A 188 6.64 10.68 -12.70
N THR A 189 5.83 10.48 -13.72
CA THR A 189 5.03 9.26 -13.89
C THR A 189 5.93 8.05 -14.13
N ASP A 190 6.94 8.16 -14.99
CA ASP A 190 7.94 7.12 -15.21
C ASP A 190 8.67 6.75 -13.92
N ASN A 191 9.15 7.76 -13.18
CA ASN A 191 9.77 7.56 -11.86
C ASN A 191 8.84 6.83 -10.88
N ALA A 192 7.55 7.15 -10.91
CA ALA A 192 6.57 6.51 -10.05
C ALA A 192 6.22 5.08 -10.48
N ILE A 193 6.19 4.80 -11.79
CA ILE A 193 6.01 3.44 -12.33
C ILE A 193 7.22 2.58 -11.95
N LEU A 194 8.44 3.07 -12.15
CA LEU A 194 9.67 2.40 -11.71
C LEU A 194 9.64 2.13 -10.21
N LYS A 195 9.07 3.05 -9.43
CA LYS A 195 8.88 2.83 -7.99
C LYS A 195 7.93 1.67 -7.69
N VAL A 196 6.83 1.54 -8.43
CA VAL A 196 5.91 0.39 -8.30
C VAL A 196 6.59 -0.91 -8.72
N MET A 197 7.32 -0.91 -9.84
CA MET A 197 8.09 -2.06 -10.30
C MET A 197 9.13 -2.50 -9.26
N SER A 198 9.83 -1.55 -8.61
CA SER A 198 10.84 -1.88 -7.60
C SER A 198 10.30 -2.63 -6.35
N LYS A 199 8.99 -2.78 -6.21
CA LYS A 199 8.37 -3.52 -5.10
C LYS A 199 8.47 -5.04 -5.27
N MET A 200 8.34 -5.53 -6.50
CA MET A 200 8.28 -6.96 -6.85
C MET A 200 9.10 -7.28 -8.11
N GLU A 201 9.89 -6.33 -8.59
CA GLU A 201 10.66 -6.33 -9.85
C GLU A 201 9.82 -6.40 -11.15
N ILE A 202 8.54 -6.75 -11.06
CA ILE A 202 7.54 -6.78 -12.15
C ILE A 202 6.15 -6.29 -11.69
N PHE A 203 5.24 -6.05 -12.63
CA PHE A 203 3.84 -5.75 -12.32
C PHE A 203 3.07 -7.02 -11.95
N ILE A 204 2.77 -7.20 -10.67
CA ILE A 204 1.91 -8.29 -10.18
C ILE A 204 0.73 -7.66 -9.44
N PHE A 205 -0.47 -8.14 -9.77
CA PHE A 205 -1.72 -7.66 -9.17
C PHE A 205 -2.54 -8.82 -8.60
N GLU A 206 -3.40 -8.48 -7.64
CA GLU A 206 -4.44 -9.35 -7.11
C GLU A 206 -5.78 -8.63 -7.21
N ALA A 207 -6.82 -9.36 -7.62
CA ALA A 207 -8.16 -8.82 -7.75
C ALA A 207 -8.98 -9.12 -6.50
N LEU A 208 -9.45 -8.07 -5.81
CA LEU A 208 -10.42 -8.20 -4.72
C LEU A 208 -11.77 -7.66 -5.16
N GLY A 209 -12.81 -8.51 -5.13
CA GLY A 209 -14.19 -8.14 -5.45
C GLY A 209 -14.65 -8.48 -6.86
N LEU A 210 -13.77 -8.88 -7.78
CA LEU A 210 -14.16 -9.22 -9.15
C LEU A 210 -14.79 -10.61 -9.24
N HIS A 211 -15.88 -10.73 -10.01
CA HIS A 211 -16.48 -12.03 -10.31
C HIS A 211 -15.54 -12.86 -11.20
N LYS A 212 -15.53 -14.18 -10.98
CA LYS A 212 -14.67 -15.12 -11.71
C LYS A 212 -14.81 -14.98 -13.24
N THR A 213 -16.03 -14.76 -13.74
CA THR A 213 -16.27 -14.53 -15.18
C THR A 213 -15.46 -13.37 -15.75
N VAL A 214 -15.32 -12.26 -15.02
CA VAL A 214 -14.53 -11.10 -15.47
C VAL A 214 -13.05 -11.44 -15.46
N VAL A 215 -12.58 -12.14 -14.41
CA VAL A 215 -11.19 -12.58 -14.31
C VAL A 215 -10.84 -13.55 -15.44
N ASP A 216 -11.69 -14.54 -15.71
CA ASP A 216 -11.44 -15.56 -16.73
C ASP A 216 -11.45 -14.97 -18.15
N TRP A 217 -12.23 -13.92 -18.40
CA TRP A 217 -12.28 -13.24 -19.70
C TRP A 217 -11.16 -12.20 -19.89
N CYS A 218 -10.86 -11.42 -18.85
CA CYS A 218 -10.08 -10.19 -19.01
C CYS A 218 -8.75 -10.23 -18.27
N PHE A 219 -8.58 -11.09 -17.27
CA PHE A 219 -7.44 -11.05 -16.34
C PHE A 219 -6.96 -12.46 -15.99
N LEU A 220 -6.94 -13.36 -16.98
CA LEU A 220 -6.70 -14.79 -16.79
C LEU A 220 -5.38 -15.03 -16.04
N GLY A 221 -5.45 -15.82 -14.96
CA GLY A 221 -4.31 -16.08 -14.07
C GLY A 221 -4.23 -15.16 -12.86
N THR A 222 -5.01 -14.08 -12.81
CA THR A 222 -5.10 -13.21 -11.63
C THR A 222 -5.89 -13.91 -10.52
N THR A 223 -5.36 -13.91 -9.30
CA THR A 223 -6.10 -14.47 -8.16
C THR A 223 -7.24 -13.53 -7.76
N SER A 224 -8.43 -14.10 -7.52
CA SER A 224 -9.55 -13.38 -6.92
C SER A 224 -10.34 -14.27 -5.96
N ARG A 225 -10.16 -14.02 -4.66
CA ARG A 225 -10.68 -14.91 -3.58
C ARG A 225 -12.09 -14.56 -3.13
N ILE A 226 -12.48 -13.29 -3.25
CA ILE A 226 -13.78 -12.80 -2.79
C ILE A 226 -14.43 -12.00 -3.92
N GLN A 227 -15.72 -12.26 -4.12
CA GLN A 227 -16.57 -11.50 -5.00
C GLN A 227 -17.37 -10.51 -4.16
N VAL A 228 -17.32 -9.23 -4.52
CA VAL A 228 -18.05 -8.17 -3.83
C VAL A 228 -18.64 -7.28 -4.91
N LEU A 229 -19.92 -6.96 -4.80
CA LEU A 229 -20.50 -5.92 -5.64
C LEU A 229 -19.76 -4.62 -5.34
N PRO A 230 -19.09 -4.00 -6.34
CA PRO A 230 -18.39 -2.75 -6.08
C PRO A 230 -19.41 -1.73 -5.56
N PRO A 231 -19.14 -1.09 -4.41
CA PRO A 231 -19.95 0.05 -4.00
C PRO A 231 -19.92 1.09 -5.12
N GLY A 232 -21.04 1.76 -5.37
CA GLY A 232 -21.12 2.81 -6.39
C GLY A 232 -20.03 3.87 -6.20
N LEU A 233 -19.66 4.56 -7.28
CA LEU A 233 -18.57 5.54 -7.25
C LEU A 233 -18.83 6.65 -6.22
N PRO A 234 -17.97 6.85 -5.21
CA PRO A 234 -18.08 7.99 -4.32
C PRO A 234 -17.80 9.28 -5.11
N LYS A 235 -18.54 10.35 -4.81
CA LYS A 235 -18.36 11.65 -5.51
C LYS A 235 -17.07 12.37 -5.09
N SER A 236 -16.56 12.10 -3.89
CA SER A 236 -15.31 12.66 -3.33
C SER A 236 -14.94 11.95 -2.01
N GLY A 237 -13.87 12.39 -1.36
CA GLY A 237 -13.53 11.97 0.01
C GLY A 237 -12.57 10.79 0.11
N GLU A 238 -12.03 10.29 -1.01
CA GLU A 238 -11.26 9.04 -1.01
C GLU A 238 -10.00 9.09 -0.13
N TYR A 239 -9.25 10.19 -0.17
CA TYR A 239 -8.00 10.33 0.59
C TYR A 239 -8.18 10.93 1.98
N HIS A 240 -9.18 11.79 2.15
CA HIS A 240 -9.50 12.49 3.39
C HIS A 240 -11.01 12.46 3.58
N TRP A 241 -11.43 12.13 4.80
CA TRP A 241 -12.83 12.22 5.17
C TRP A 241 -13.38 13.62 4.89
N ARG A 242 -14.55 13.67 4.25
CA ARG A 242 -15.37 14.87 4.09
C ARG A 242 -16.81 14.52 4.43
N ASP A 243 -17.56 15.50 4.91
CA ASP A 243 -18.98 15.33 5.16
C ASP A 243 -19.72 15.00 3.84
N GLY A 244 -20.66 14.05 3.89
CA GLY A 244 -21.42 13.55 2.73
C GLY A 244 -20.60 12.81 1.66
N SER A 245 -19.37 12.38 1.95
CA SER A 245 -18.45 11.75 1.00
C SER A 245 -18.23 10.25 1.27
N GLU A 246 -17.20 9.62 0.69
CA GLU A 246 -16.86 8.22 1.00
C GLU A 246 -16.77 7.97 2.51
N ALA A 247 -17.28 6.83 2.97
CA ALA A 247 -17.20 6.45 4.38
C ALA A 247 -15.75 6.12 4.76
N HIS A 248 -15.30 6.62 5.92
CA HIS A 248 -13.99 6.26 6.48
C HIS A 248 -14.16 5.47 7.76
N ILE A 249 -13.28 4.49 7.95
CA ILE A 249 -13.15 3.71 9.19
C ILE A 249 -12.98 4.63 10.42
N ASN A 250 -12.20 5.71 10.28
CA ASN A 250 -12.00 6.70 11.34
C ASN A 250 -12.64 8.03 10.93
N ASP A 251 -13.96 8.11 11.04
CA ASP A 251 -14.71 9.37 10.89
C ASP A 251 -14.67 10.23 12.18
N LEU A 252 -15.14 11.48 12.08
CA LEU A 252 -15.13 12.43 13.19
C LEU A 252 -15.99 11.98 14.38
N VAL A 253 -17.11 11.31 14.14
CA VAL A 253 -18.04 10.87 15.19
C VAL A 253 -17.41 9.73 15.98
N ALA A 254 -16.79 8.77 15.32
CA ALA A 254 -16.05 7.69 15.95
C ALA A 254 -14.85 8.21 16.75
N ILE A 255 -14.10 9.17 16.20
CA ILE A 255 -12.96 9.81 16.89
C ILE A 255 -13.42 10.52 18.16
N ALA A 256 -14.47 11.36 18.06
CA ALA A 256 -14.99 12.12 19.19
C ALA A 256 -15.52 11.20 20.30
N ASN A 257 -16.29 10.17 19.94
CA ASN A 257 -16.82 9.21 20.91
C ASN A 257 -15.71 8.41 21.61
N LEU A 258 -14.66 8.00 20.88
CA LEU A 258 -13.52 7.32 21.49
C LEU A 258 -12.76 8.23 22.47
N GLN A 259 -12.54 9.49 22.08
CA GLN A 259 -11.85 10.45 22.94
C GLN A 259 -12.66 10.79 24.19
N GLU A 260 -13.96 11.03 24.05
CA GLU A 260 -14.89 11.28 25.17
C GLU A 260 -14.97 10.07 26.11
N ALA A 261 -15.05 8.86 25.55
CA ALA A 261 -15.07 7.62 26.34
C ALA A 261 -13.84 7.50 27.26
N ILE A 262 -12.67 7.90 26.77
CA ILE A 262 -11.40 7.76 27.49
C ILE A 262 -11.17 8.92 28.46
N GLN A 263 -11.45 10.15 28.04
CA GLN A 263 -11.22 11.35 28.85
C GLN A 263 -12.20 11.44 30.03
N SER A 264 -13.48 11.17 29.77
CA SER A 264 -14.57 11.29 30.75
C SER A 264 -14.96 9.95 31.38
N LYS A 265 -14.30 8.84 31.01
CA LYS A 265 -14.70 7.46 31.40
C LYS A 265 -16.17 7.16 31.05
N ASN A 266 -16.61 7.67 29.89
CA ASN A 266 -18.00 7.63 29.46
C ASN A 266 -18.33 6.33 28.71
N GLN A 267 -19.04 5.42 29.38
CA GLN A 267 -19.43 4.12 28.81
C GLN A 267 -20.38 4.26 27.61
N LEU A 268 -21.27 5.25 27.60
CA LEU A 268 -22.23 5.46 26.51
C LEU A 268 -21.50 5.89 25.23
N ALA A 269 -20.50 6.75 25.36
CA ALA A 269 -19.64 7.14 24.25
C ALA A 269 -18.87 5.93 23.69
N TYR A 270 -18.34 5.05 24.55
CA TYR A 270 -17.69 3.82 24.12
C TYR A 270 -18.65 2.85 23.41
N ASP A 271 -19.87 2.71 23.91
CA ASP A 271 -20.89 1.84 23.31
C ASP A 271 -21.31 2.36 21.93
N THR A 272 -21.38 3.69 21.76
CA THR A 272 -21.61 4.35 20.46
C THR A 272 -20.44 4.13 19.50
N TYR A 273 -19.20 4.28 19.99
CA TYR A 273 -17.98 4.02 19.20
C TYR A 273 -17.88 2.57 18.73
N SER A 274 -18.16 1.61 19.61
CA SER A 274 -17.95 0.18 19.36
C SER A 274 -19.07 -0.51 18.59
N GLN A 275 -20.22 0.17 18.36
CA GLN A 275 -21.39 -0.32 17.63
C GLN A 275 -21.76 -1.77 18.02
N ARG A 276 -22.13 -1.98 19.28
CA ARG A 276 -22.45 -3.31 19.84
C ARG A 276 -23.48 -4.06 18.98
N SER A 277 -23.20 -5.32 18.70
CA SER A 277 -24.17 -6.30 18.18
C SER A 277 -24.70 -7.17 19.32
N ASN A 278 -26.01 -7.41 19.34
CA ASN A 278 -26.65 -8.28 20.34
C ASN A 278 -26.30 -9.75 20.07
N CYS A 279 -25.53 -10.37 20.97
CA CYS A 279 -25.23 -11.80 20.96
C CYS A 279 -25.75 -12.47 22.25
N GLN A 280 -26.07 -13.76 22.19
CA GLN A 280 -26.31 -14.57 23.39
C GLN A 280 -25.04 -14.56 24.25
N SER A 281 -25.19 -14.14 25.50
CA SER A 281 -24.07 -13.92 26.42
C SER A 281 -23.96 -15.05 27.45
N ILE A 282 -22.72 -15.39 27.79
CA ILE A 282 -22.41 -16.13 29.02
C ILE A 282 -22.14 -15.14 30.16
N PRO A 283 -22.29 -15.54 31.43
CA PRO A 283 -21.92 -14.67 32.55
C PRO A 283 -20.46 -14.23 32.47
N LEU A 284 -20.19 -12.92 32.61
CA LEU A 284 -18.84 -12.34 32.54
C LEU A 284 -17.84 -12.98 33.52
N LYS A 285 -18.31 -13.52 34.65
CA LYS A 285 -17.46 -14.25 35.62
C LYS A 285 -16.81 -15.51 35.06
N LYS A 286 -17.32 -16.07 33.95
CA LYS A 286 -16.75 -17.23 33.26
C LYS A 286 -15.71 -16.84 32.20
N VAL A 287 -15.59 -15.55 31.91
CA VAL A 287 -14.62 -15.01 30.93
C VAL A 287 -13.32 -14.72 31.67
N GLU A 288 -12.19 -14.96 30.99
CA GLU A 288 -10.88 -14.58 31.53
C GLU A 288 -10.82 -13.07 31.83
N PRO A 289 -10.09 -12.66 32.89
CA PRO A 289 -10.02 -11.27 33.26
C PRO A 289 -9.23 -10.45 32.22
N TRP A 290 -9.60 -9.17 32.07
CA TRP A 290 -8.95 -8.28 31.10
C TRP A 290 -7.43 -8.14 31.31
N THR A 291 -6.96 -8.34 32.55
CA THR A 291 -5.53 -8.32 32.92
C THR A 291 -4.73 -9.45 32.27
N GLU A 292 -5.36 -10.55 31.89
CA GLU A 292 -4.71 -11.61 31.10
C GLU A 292 -4.82 -11.34 29.60
N LEU A 293 -5.95 -10.79 29.15
CA LEU A 293 -6.16 -10.41 27.74
C LEU A 293 -5.16 -9.35 27.28
N VAL A 294 -4.92 -8.32 28.09
CA VAL A 294 -4.06 -7.18 27.72
C VAL A 294 -2.59 -7.59 27.49
N LYS A 295 -2.14 -8.72 28.05
CA LYS A 295 -0.79 -9.28 27.81
C LYS A 295 -0.60 -9.71 26.35
N GLN A 296 -1.70 -10.01 25.65
CA GLN A 296 -1.73 -10.36 24.23
C GLN A 296 -1.75 -9.11 23.34
N PHE A 297 -1.88 -7.91 23.92
CA PHE A 297 -1.93 -6.66 23.17
C PHE A 297 -0.56 -6.03 23.04
N CYS A 298 -0.28 -5.52 21.85
CA CYS A 298 0.90 -4.74 21.59
C CYS A 298 0.59 -3.43 20.86
N THR A 299 1.42 -2.41 21.06
CA THR A 299 1.36 -1.23 20.20
C THR A 299 2.04 -1.53 18.87
N GLY A 300 1.50 -1.00 17.78
CA GLY A 300 2.15 -1.06 16.47
C GLY A 300 3.51 -0.37 16.48
N ALA A 301 4.33 -0.71 15.49
CA ALA A 301 5.65 -0.14 15.25
C ALA A 301 5.56 1.33 14.80
N MET A 302 5.49 2.26 15.76
CA MET A 302 5.45 3.71 15.52
C MET A 302 6.70 4.35 16.10
N PHE A 303 7.52 4.99 15.26
CA PHE A 303 8.86 5.37 15.67
C PHE A 303 9.01 6.81 16.15
N TYR A 304 9.96 6.98 17.07
CA TYR A 304 10.44 8.29 17.53
C TYR A 304 10.95 9.15 16.37
N GLY A 305 10.30 10.29 16.18
CA GLY A 305 10.55 11.23 15.09
C GLY A 305 9.35 11.41 14.16
N LEU A 306 8.62 10.34 13.83
CA LEU A 306 7.29 10.50 13.22
C LEU A 306 6.25 10.85 14.27
N ILE A 307 6.29 10.18 15.43
CA ILE A 307 5.55 10.55 16.63
C ILE A 307 6.48 11.26 17.63
N SER A 308 5.89 12.11 18.48
CA SER A 308 6.65 12.89 19.45
C SER A 308 7.25 12.00 20.55
N SER A 309 8.30 12.49 21.23
CA SER A 309 8.87 11.80 22.40
C SER A 309 7.82 11.51 23.47
N LYS A 310 6.90 12.45 23.71
CA LYS A 310 5.85 12.35 24.72
C LYS A 310 4.90 11.20 24.44
N VAL A 311 4.41 11.12 23.20
CA VAL A 311 3.49 10.04 22.75
C VAL A 311 4.20 8.70 22.78
N TYR A 312 5.44 8.65 22.27
CA TYR A 312 6.25 7.45 22.26
C TYR A 312 6.57 6.93 23.68
N SER A 313 6.84 7.82 24.64
CA SER A 313 7.03 7.46 26.06
C SER A 313 5.73 7.06 26.75
N ALA A 314 4.62 7.77 26.50
CA ALA A 314 3.33 7.47 27.11
C ALA A 314 2.84 6.07 26.74
N LEU A 315 2.97 5.68 25.46
CA LEU A 315 2.66 4.33 25.01
C LEU A 315 3.51 3.27 25.74
N ALA A 316 4.81 3.51 25.90
CA ALA A 316 5.69 2.57 26.56
C ALA A 316 5.31 2.38 28.03
N ILE A 317 5.15 3.48 28.77
CA ILE A 317 4.74 3.45 30.18
C ILE A 317 3.40 2.73 30.35
N ALA A 318 2.39 3.11 29.55
CA ALA A 318 1.06 2.52 29.62
C ALA A 318 1.09 1.00 29.39
N MET A 319 1.79 0.53 28.34
CA MET A 319 1.86 -0.91 28.07
C MET A 319 2.63 -1.66 29.15
N ASN A 320 3.70 -1.07 29.70
CA ASN A 320 4.48 -1.68 30.77
C ASN A 320 3.65 -1.81 32.06
N GLN A 321 2.85 -0.79 32.41
CA GLN A 321 1.93 -0.83 33.54
C GLN A 321 0.81 -1.87 33.35
N LEU A 322 0.31 -2.02 32.12
CA LEU A 322 -0.73 -2.99 31.80
C LEU A 322 -0.20 -4.42 31.65
N GLY A 323 1.13 -4.62 31.54
CA GLY A 323 1.73 -5.92 31.26
C GLY A 323 1.64 -6.37 29.79
N GLY A 324 1.23 -5.46 28.89
CA GLY A 324 1.30 -5.68 27.45
C GLY A 324 2.65 -5.22 26.88
N LYS A 325 2.73 -5.02 25.57
CA LYS A 325 4.01 -4.72 24.88
C LYS A 325 3.97 -3.47 24.04
N SER A 326 4.91 -2.55 24.20
CA SER A 326 5.12 -1.45 23.25
C SER A 326 6.25 -1.75 22.26
N ASN A 327 6.19 -1.17 21.07
CA ASN A 327 7.15 -1.38 19.97
C ASN A 327 7.91 -0.10 19.64
N THR A 328 9.22 -0.20 19.43
CA THR A 328 10.08 0.95 19.13
C THR A 328 9.85 1.59 17.77
N GLY A 329 9.34 0.81 16.80
CA GLY A 329 9.38 1.17 15.40
C GLY A 329 10.81 1.26 14.84
N GLU A 330 10.93 1.77 13.61
CA GLU A 330 12.16 1.81 12.80
C GLU A 330 13.18 2.88 13.23
N GLY A 331 12.96 3.60 14.32
CA GLY A 331 13.69 4.84 14.64
C GLY A 331 14.84 4.70 15.62
N GLY A 332 15.12 3.49 16.09
CA GLY A 332 16.01 3.24 17.22
C GLY A 332 15.40 3.69 18.55
N LYS A 333 16.21 3.69 19.62
CA LYS A 333 15.77 4.09 20.96
C LYS A 333 16.94 4.65 21.76
N ASP A 334 16.73 5.79 22.40
CA ASP A 334 17.67 6.33 23.39
C ASP A 334 17.84 5.33 24.56
N PRO A 335 19.08 4.93 24.92
CA PRO A 335 19.35 4.00 26.02
C PRO A 335 18.81 4.45 27.38
N SER A 336 18.76 5.76 27.65
CA SER A 336 18.26 6.32 28.92
C SER A 336 16.81 5.92 29.22
N ARG A 337 16.01 5.63 28.19
CA ARG A 337 14.61 5.20 28.32
C ARG A 337 14.44 3.87 29.04
N SER A 338 15.49 3.07 29.17
CA SER A 338 15.46 1.82 29.94
C SER A 338 15.68 2.00 31.42
N GLN A 339 16.09 3.20 31.86
CA GLN A 339 16.25 3.49 33.28
C GLN A 339 14.89 3.50 33.97
N ILE A 340 14.84 2.93 35.17
CA ILE A 340 13.65 2.95 36.01
C ILE A 340 13.55 4.36 36.60
N MET A 341 12.40 4.98 36.42
CA MET A 341 12.07 6.29 36.95
C MET A 341 11.81 6.22 38.47
N PRO A 342 11.90 7.34 39.20
CA PRO A 342 11.66 7.35 40.66
C PRO A 342 10.29 6.80 41.08
N ASN A 343 9.29 6.85 40.21
CA ASN A 343 7.95 6.31 40.46
C ASN A 343 7.83 4.79 40.15
N GLY A 344 8.91 4.12 39.77
CA GLY A 344 8.94 2.70 39.39
C GLY A 344 8.62 2.42 37.92
N ASP A 345 8.22 3.42 37.14
CA ASP A 345 7.91 3.24 35.72
C ASP A 345 9.18 3.12 34.87
N THR A 346 9.01 2.61 33.66
CA THR A 346 10.05 2.60 32.62
C THR A 346 9.46 2.97 31.26
N MET A 347 10.24 3.72 30.47
CA MET A 347 9.92 4.10 29.09
C MET A 347 10.46 3.09 28.06
N ARG A 348 10.92 1.94 28.54
CA ARG A 348 11.44 0.85 27.71
C ARG A 348 10.33 0.22 26.90
N SER A 349 10.56 0.07 25.60
CA SER A 349 9.69 -0.74 24.75
C SER A 349 10.09 -2.21 24.79
N GLU A 350 9.13 -3.11 25.02
CA GLU A 350 9.37 -4.55 25.12
C GLU A 350 9.67 -5.21 23.77
N ILE A 351 9.22 -4.59 22.66
CA ILE A 351 9.51 -5.03 21.29
C ILE A 351 10.52 -4.06 20.66
N LYS A 352 11.67 -4.59 20.24
CA LYS A 352 12.70 -3.86 19.48
C LYS A 352 12.59 -4.22 18.02
N LEU A 353 12.41 -3.24 17.15
CA LEU A 353 12.29 -3.48 15.72
C LEU A 353 13.65 -3.38 15.02
N VAL A 354 13.86 -4.25 14.03
CA VAL A 354 14.98 -4.25 13.07
C VAL A 354 14.38 -4.13 11.67
N ALA A 355 14.64 -3.00 11.02
CA ALA A 355 14.22 -2.69 9.65
C ALA A 355 15.44 -2.49 8.74
N SER A 356 15.21 -2.40 7.44
CA SER A 356 16.26 -2.30 6.41
C SER A 356 17.26 -1.17 6.63
N GLY A 357 16.81 -0.03 7.15
CA GLY A 357 17.69 1.11 7.44
C GLY A 357 18.58 0.92 8.68
N GLN A 358 18.34 -0.11 9.49
CA GLN A 358 19.07 -0.44 10.73
C GLN A 358 19.31 0.76 11.68
N PHE A 359 18.45 1.78 11.65
CA PHE A 359 18.64 2.99 12.42
C PHE A 359 18.63 2.72 13.94
N GLY A 360 19.73 3.08 14.60
CA GLY A 360 19.88 2.91 16.05
C GLY A 360 19.93 1.45 16.52
N VAL A 361 20.13 0.49 15.60
CA VAL A 361 20.31 -0.92 15.93
C VAL A 361 21.76 -1.13 16.39
N THR A 362 21.94 -1.33 17.68
CA THR A 362 23.24 -1.54 18.35
C THR A 362 23.20 -2.79 19.23
N SER A 363 24.35 -3.30 19.64
CA SER A 363 24.43 -4.41 20.60
C SER A 363 23.66 -4.11 21.89
N ASN A 364 23.78 -2.89 22.43
CA ASN A 364 23.02 -2.46 23.60
C ASN A 364 21.51 -2.43 23.33
N TYR A 365 21.08 -1.95 22.17
CA TYR A 365 19.66 -1.92 21.79
C TYR A 365 19.05 -3.33 21.70
N ILE A 366 19.76 -4.28 21.09
CA ILE A 366 19.31 -5.68 20.95
C ILE A 366 19.32 -6.39 22.31
N SER A 367 20.37 -6.23 23.11
CA SER A 367 20.48 -6.80 24.46
C SER A 367 19.47 -6.21 25.45
N ASP A 368 19.07 -4.96 25.23
CA ASP A 368 17.99 -4.29 25.96
C ASP A 368 16.61 -4.81 25.57
N SER A 369 16.43 -5.64 24.55
CA SER A 369 15.12 -6.30 24.38
C SER A 369 14.89 -7.32 25.50
N ALA A 370 13.78 -7.18 26.24
CA ALA A 370 13.41 -8.18 27.25
C ALA A 370 12.56 -9.31 26.68
N ASN A 371 11.85 -9.07 25.57
CA ASN A 371 10.80 -9.98 25.13
C ASN A 371 10.91 -10.32 23.65
N VAL A 372 10.82 -9.32 22.76
CA VAL A 372 10.74 -9.59 21.31
C VAL A 372 11.68 -8.69 20.52
N ILE A 373 12.40 -9.28 19.57
CA ILE A 373 13.05 -8.57 18.47
C ILE A 373 12.24 -8.83 17.21
N GLN A 374 11.73 -7.77 16.57
CA GLN A 374 10.88 -7.88 15.39
C GLN A 374 11.63 -7.47 14.14
N ILE A 375 11.85 -8.41 13.23
CA ILE A 375 12.31 -8.15 11.87
C ILE A 375 11.12 -7.63 11.07
N MET A 376 11.22 -6.43 10.52
CA MET A 376 10.17 -5.84 9.68
C MET A 376 10.51 -6.05 8.21
N MET A 377 9.85 -7.02 7.57
CA MET A 377 9.98 -7.21 6.12
C MET A 377 9.19 -6.14 5.37
N ALA A 378 7.97 -5.84 5.84
CA ALA A 378 7.11 -4.84 5.20
C ALA A 378 6.09 -4.24 6.19
N GLN A 379 5.37 -3.22 5.73
CA GLN A 379 4.19 -2.66 6.40
C GLN A 379 3.07 -2.37 5.41
N GLY A 380 1.81 -2.58 5.81
CA GLY A 380 0.68 -2.51 4.89
C GLY A 380 0.51 -1.17 4.18
N ALA A 381 0.74 -0.05 4.87
CA ALA A 381 0.59 1.27 4.28
C ALA A 381 1.54 1.60 3.11
N LYS A 382 2.61 0.81 2.94
CA LYS A 382 3.60 0.96 1.87
C LYS A 382 4.41 -0.34 1.70
N THR A 383 3.71 -1.40 1.32
CA THR A 383 4.32 -2.69 0.97
C THR A 383 5.32 -2.51 -0.18
N GLY A 384 6.46 -3.20 -0.09
CA GLY A 384 7.56 -3.08 -1.06
C GLY A 384 8.35 -1.77 -0.99
N GLU A 385 8.22 -0.98 0.09
CA GLU A 385 8.95 0.27 0.27
C GLU A 385 9.55 0.38 1.69
N GLY A 386 10.64 1.12 1.83
CA GLY A 386 11.28 1.37 3.11
C GLY A 386 10.67 2.53 3.92
N GLY A 387 11.16 2.69 5.15
CA GLY A 387 10.92 3.83 6.04
C GLY A 387 11.13 5.19 5.37
N ILE A 388 10.31 6.19 5.70
CA ILE A 388 10.46 7.57 5.21
C ILE A 388 10.36 8.50 6.42
N HIS A 389 11.38 9.34 6.60
CA HIS A 389 11.42 10.39 7.62
C HIS A 389 11.81 11.72 6.96
N PRO A 390 10.88 12.69 6.86
CA PRO A 390 11.19 14.01 6.32
C PRO A 390 12.33 14.69 7.09
N GLY A 391 13.30 15.27 6.37
CA GLY A 391 14.51 15.85 6.97
C GLY A 391 14.23 16.94 7.99
N HIS A 392 13.21 17.77 7.76
CA HIS A 392 12.79 18.82 8.68
C HIS A 392 12.25 18.30 10.03
N LYS A 393 11.99 16.98 10.17
CA LYS A 393 11.64 16.32 11.43
C LYS A 393 12.83 15.61 12.08
N VAL A 394 13.98 15.53 11.41
CA VAL A 394 15.20 14.90 11.93
C VAL A 394 15.95 15.91 12.80
N SER A 395 15.51 16.04 14.05
CA SER A 395 16.20 16.85 15.07
C SER A 395 17.56 16.25 15.47
N GLU A 396 18.38 17.02 16.18
CA GLU A 396 19.67 16.54 16.68
C GLU A 396 19.56 15.28 17.56
N SER A 397 18.54 15.20 18.41
CA SER A 397 18.34 14.03 19.27
C SER A 397 17.92 12.79 18.48
N ILE A 398 17.13 12.97 17.41
CA ILE A 398 16.77 11.90 16.48
C ILE A 398 18.01 11.46 15.70
N ALA A 399 18.76 12.42 15.14
CA ALA A 399 19.97 12.17 14.40
C ALA A 399 21.01 11.40 15.24
N LYS A 400 21.21 11.81 16.51
CA LYS A 400 22.04 11.10 17.48
C LYS A 400 21.56 9.66 17.72
N THR A 401 20.26 9.46 17.92
CA THR A 401 19.67 8.13 18.15
C THR A 401 19.87 7.20 16.95
N ARG A 402 19.87 7.74 15.74
CA ARG A 402 19.96 6.98 14.50
C ARG A 402 21.36 6.91 13.90
N HIS A 403 22.32 7.60 14.50
CA HIS A 403 23.65 7.82 13.94
C HIS A 403 23.60 8.45 12.54
N SER A 404 22.71 9.43 12.36
CA SER A 404 22.50 10.15 11.11
C SER A 404 22.81 11.64 11.23
N THR A 405 22.66 12.38 10.14
CA THR A 405 22.86 13.84 10.10
C THR A 405 21.55 14.59 10.42
N PRO A 406 21.57 15.59 11.33
CA PRO A 406 20.40 16.45 11.57
C PRO A 406 19.91 17.16 10.31
N GLY A 407 18.60 17.32 10.15
CA GLY A 407 17.98 18.01 9.02
C GLY A 407 17.94 17.23 7.70
N VAL A 408 18.65 16.11 7.59
CA VAL A 408 18.71 15.28 6.37
C VAL A 408 17.58 14.26 6.36
N GLY A 409 16.86 14.17 5.23
CA GLY A 409 15.80 13.19 5.06
C GLY A 409 16.32 11.76 5.10
N LEU A 410 15.64 10.88 5.84
CA LEU A 410 16.01 9.46 5.95
C LEU A 410 15.01 8.62 5.19
N ILE A 411 15.47 8.02 4.08
CA ILE A 411 14.71 7.05 3.29
C ILE A 411 15.43 5.72 3.43
N SER A 412 14.77 4.73 4.01
CA SER A 412 15.32 3.38 4.10
C SER A 412 15.17 2.68 2.76
N LEU A 413 16.10 1.79 2.47
CA LEU A 413 16.06 0.96 1.27
C LEU A 413 14.87 -0.02 1.37
N PRO A 414 14.21 -0.38 0.25
CA PRO A 414 13.09 -1.32 0.31
C PRO A 414 13.46 -2.69 0.88
N PRO A 415 14.52 -3.38 0.41
CA PRO A 415 14.92 -4.64 1.01
C PRO A 415 15.86 -4.43 2.20
N HIS A 416 15.92 -5.43 3.07
CA HIS A 416 17.08 -5.63 3.96
C HIS A 416 18.25 -6.14 3.11
N HIS A 417 19.41 -5.48 3.20
CA HIS A 417 20.58 -5.89 2.38
C HIS A 417 21.24 -7.19 2.86
N ASP A 418 20.83 -7.70 4.01
CA ASP A 418 21.19 -8.98 4.59
C ASP A 418 20.07 -10.03 4.47
N ILE A 419 19.02 -9.77 3.66
CA ILE A 419 17.94 -10.71 3.38
C ILE A 419 17.54 -10.67 1.90
N TYR A 420 18.12 -11.56 1.09
CA TYR A 420 17.70 -11.77 -0.32
C TYR A 420 16.96 -13.09 -0.52
N SER A 421 16.99 -13.97 0.47
CA SER A 421 16.33 -15.27 0.43
C SER A 421 15.84 -15.71 1.81
N ILE A 422 15.16 -16.86 1.86
CA ILE A 422 14.66 -17.40 3.12
C ILE A 422 15.79 -17.91 4.03
N GLU A 423 16.89 -18.39 3.45
CA GLU A 423 18.09 -18.77 4.18
C GLU A 423 18.83 -17.58 4.78
N ASP A 424 18.83 -16.42 4.11
CA ASP A 424 19.36 -15.19 4.68
C ASP A 424 18.53 -14.71 5.88
N LEU A 425 17.20 -14.76 5.77
CA LEU A 425 16.31 -14.46 6.89
C LEU A 425 16.60 -15.41 8.07
N LYS A 426 16.82 -16.70 7.79
CA LYS A 426 17.20 -17.69 8.82
C LYS A 426 18.53 -17.31 9.48
N LEU A 427 19.51 -16.84 8.72
CA LEU A 427 20.79 -16.38 9.25
C LEU A 427 20.62 -15.16 10.17
N LEU A 428 19.81 -14.19 9.78
CA LEU A 428 19.50 -13.04 10.64
C LEU A 428 18.78 -13.46 11.93
N ILE A 429 17.78 -14.34 11.83
CA ILE A 429 17.09 -14.91 13.00
C ILE A 429 18.09 -15.60 13.94
N TYR A 430 19.03 -16.38 13.38
CA TYR A 430 20.08 -17.03 14.14
C TYR A 430 20.97 -16.01 14.86
N ASN A 431 21.46 -14.99 14.15
CA ASN A 431 22.33 -13.95 14.72
C ASN A 431 21.64 -13.17 15.85
N LEU A 432 20.36 -12.84 15.71
CA LEU A 432 19.59 -12.15 16.75
C LEU A 432 19.42 -13.02 18.00
N LYS A 433 19.15 -14.33 17.82
CA LYS A 433 19.04 -15.29 18.93
C LYS A 433 20.38 -15.52 19.62
N CYS A 434 21.48 -15.54 18.88
CA CYS A 434 22.83 -15.63 19.46
C CYS A 434 23.19 -14.37 20.25
N THR A 435 22.79 -13.20 19.77
CA THR A 435 23.06 -11.91 20.42
C THR A 435 22.22 -11.72 21.68
N ASN A 436 20.95 -12.14 21.66
CA ASN A 436 20.07 -12.08 22.82
C ASN A 436 19.25 -13.38 22.95
N PRO A 437 19.80 -14.41 23.65
CA PRO A 437 19.13 -15.70 23.81
C PRO A 437 17.81 -15.67 24.59
N ARG A 438 17.55 -14.57 25.32
CA ARG A 438 16.31 -14.39 26.10
C ARG A 438 15.17 -13.86 25.24
N ALA A 439 15.47 -13.17 24.13
CA ALA A 439 14.48 -12.56 23.28
C ALA A 439 13.94 -13.57 22.25
N ARG A 440 12.65 -13.46 21.98
CA ARG A 440 11.97 -14.13 20.89
C ARG A 440 12.11 -13.32 19.60
N VAL A 441 12.11 -13.98 18.45
CA VAL A 441 12.20 -13.29 17.16
C VAL A 441 10.84 -13.30 16.46
N SER A 442 10.33 -12.12 16.11
CA SER A 442 9.11 -11.90 15.35
C SER A 442 9.46 -11.49 13.92
N VAL A 443 8.74 -11.99 12.92
CA VAL A 443 8.85 -11.51 11.54
C VAL A 443 7.52 -10.88 11.14
N LYS A 444 7.57 -9.59 10.79
CA LYS A 444 6.41 -8.82 10.34
C LYS A 444 6.31 -8.86 8.82
N LEU A 445 5.25 -9.50 8.33
CA LEU A 445 4.83 -9.59 6.94
C LEU A 445 3.59 -8.72 6.70
N VAL A 446 3.20 -8.59 5.44
CA VAL A 446 1.96 -7.94 5.02
C VAL A 446 1.07 -8.98 4.35
N SER A 447 -0.24 -8.83 4.53
CA SER A 447 -1.25 -9.66 3.88
C SER A 447 -1.21 -9.49 2.36
N GLU A 448 -1.00 -10.59 1.64
CA GLU A 448 -1.04 -10.76 0.18
C GLU A 448 -1.30 -12.25 -0.14
N VAL A 449 -1.74 -12.60 -1.36
CA VAL A 449 -1.77 -14.02 -1.77
C VAL A 449 -0.37 -14.63 -1.69
N GLY A 450 -0.29 -15.82 -1.11
CA GLY A 450 0.96 -16.56 -0.96
C GLY A 450 1.70 -16.26 0.34
N VAL A 451 1.22 -15.30 1.15
CA VAL A 451 1.82 -14.99 2.46
C VAL A 451 1.86 -16.22 3.38
N GLY A 452 0.92 -17.16 3.24
CA GLY A 452 0.95 -18.41 4.01
C GLY A 452 2.13 -19.33 3.66
N ILE A 453 2.56 -19.32 2.39
CA ILE A 453 3.73 -20.06 1.91
C ILE A 453 4.99 -19.43 2.50
N VAL A 454 5.11 -18.10 2.41
CA VAL A 454 6.21 -17.34 3.00
C VAL A 454 6.28 -17.59 4.52
N ALA A 455 5.15 -17.54 5.21
CA ALA A 455 5.05 -17.81 6.64
C ALA A 455 5.53 -19.22 7.01
N SER A 456 5.30 -20.22 6.17
CA SER A 456 5.83 -21.57 6.36
C SER A 456 7.36 -21.61 6.28
N GLY A 457 7.94 -20.85 5.35
CA GLY A 457 9.39 -20.63 5.30
C GLY A 457 9.91 -19.95 6.57
N VAL A 458 9.23 -18.88 7.03
CA VAL A 458 9.59 -18.14 8.25
C VAL A 458 9.55 -19.04 9.50
N ALA A 459 8.55 -19.91 9.62
CA ALA A 459 8.48 -20.87 10.72
C ALA A 459 9.65 -21.88 10.65
N LYS A 460 9.99 -22.40 9.46
CA LYS A 460 11.15 -23.28 9.26
C LYS A 460 12.49 -22.57 9.54
N ALA A 461 12.54 -21.25 9.32
CA ALA A 461 13.66 -20.37 9.68
C ALA A 461 13.78 -20.10 11.19
N LYS A 462 12.93 -20.73 12.02
CA LYS A 462 12.97 -20.67 13.50
C LYS A 462 12.55 -19.31 14.08
N ALA A 463 11.71 -18.54 13.39
CA ALA A 463 11.00 -17.44 14.04
C ALA A 463 10.09 -17.96 15.16
N ASP A 464 9.87 -17.16 16.20
CA ASP A 464 8.95 -17.48 17.30
C ASP A 464 7.56 -16.86 17.06
N TYR A 465 7.51 -15.70 16.40
CA TYR A 465 6.29 -15.00 16.05
C TYR A 465 6.24 -14.67 14.56
N ILE A 466 5.04 -14.68 13.99
CA ILE A 466 4.77 -14.16 12.65
C ILE A 466 3.62 -13.16 12.77
N LEU A 467 3.87 -11.92 12.35
CA LEU A 467 2.87 -10.85 12.34
C LEU A 467 2.38 -10.63 10.92
N ILE A 468 1.09 -10.81 10.67
CA ILE A 468 0.45 -10.45 9.40
C ILE A 468 -0.19 -9.06 9.54
N SER A 469 0.28 -8.09 8.77
CA SER A 469 -0.26 -6.73 8.79
C SER A 469 -1.23 -6.51 7.62
N GLY A 470 -2.38 -5.90 7.88
CA GLY A 470 -3.33 -5.49 6.84
C GLY A 470 -2.88 -4.26 6.07
N HIS A 471 -3.39 -4.09 4.84
CA HIS A 471 -3.16 -2.94 3.96
C HIS A 471 -3.54 -1.59 4.58
N ASP A 472 -4.53 -1.63 5.47
CA ASP A 472 -5.13 -0.50 6.16
C ASP A 472 -4.30 0.02 7.36
N GLY A 473 -3.09 -0.50 7.54
CA GLY A 473 -2.14 0.01 8.53
C GLY A 473 -1.85 1.51 8.39
N GLY A 474 -1.54 2.17 9.51
CA GLY A 474 -1.17 3.59 9.52
C GLY A 474 0.29 3.84 9.10
N THR A 475 0.59 5.05 8.64
CA THR A 475 1.97 5.53 8.42
C THR A 475 2.05 7.04 8.61
N GLY A 476 3.17 7.53 9.17
CA GLY A 476 3.38 8.96 9.38
C GLY A 476 3.90 9.71 8.15
N ALA A 477 4.43 9.00 7.15
CA ALA A 477 4.92 9.58 5.90
C ALA A 477 4.58 8.67 4.71
N PRO A 478 3.35 8.76 4.18
CA PRO A 478 2.91 7.93 3.07
C PRO A 478 3.26 8.48 1.70
N ARG A 479 3.29 7.56 0.73
CA ARG A 479 2.91 7.83 -0.65
C ARG A 479 1.47 7.35 -0.83
N TRP A 480 0.63 8.13 -1.53
CA TRP A 480 -0.80 7.81 -1.67
C TRP A 480 -1.04 6.49 -2.38
N THR A 481 -0.22 6.19 -3.40
CA THR A 481 -0.29 4.92 -4.15
C THR A 481 -0.06 3.71 -3.26
N GLY A 482 0.89 3.78 -2.32
CA GLY A 482 1.14 2.73 -1.34
C GLY A 482 -0.04 2.49 -0.39
N ILE A 483 -0.65 3.56 0.13
CA ILE A 483 -1.81 3.44 1.04
C ILE A 483 -3.00 2.79 0.32
N LYS A 484 -3.28 3.20 -0.92
CA LYS A 484 -4.52 2.85 -1.61
C LYS A 484 -4.47 1.51 -2.33
N TYR A 485 -3.29 1.12 -2.82
CA TYR A 485 -3.19 0.05 -3.82
C TYR A 485 -2.21 -1.07 -3.46
N ALA A 486 -1.60 -1.07 -2.26
CA ALA A 486 -0.65 -2.09 -1.86
C ALA A 486 -1.12 -2.88 -0.63
N GLY A 487 -0.96 -4.21 -0.69
CA GLY A 487 -1.39 -5.15 0.36
C GLY A 487 -2.88 -5.46 0.33
N LEU A 488 -3.31 -6.36 1.22
CA LEU A 488 -4.69 -6.82 1.35
C LEU A 488 -5.23 -6.73 2.79
N PRO A 489 -6.55 -6.94 2.97
CA PRO A 489 -7.15 -7.10 4.29
C PRO A 489 -6.42 -8.16 5.12
N TRP A 490 -6.21 -7.88 6.41
CA TRP A 490 -5.50 -8.79 7.29
C TRP A 490 -6.28 -10.09 7.51
N GLU A 491 -7.61 -10.07 7.37
CA GLU A 491 -8.49 -11.23 7.51
C GLU A 491 -8.09 -12.33 6.52
N LEU A 492 -7.80 -11.95 5.26
CA LEU A 492 -7.41 -12.87 4.20
C LEU A 492 -6.03 -13.49 4.48
N GLY A 493 -5.02 -12.65 4.70
CA GLY A 493 -3.64 -13.12 4.91
C GLY A 493 -3.48 -13.88 6.22
N LEU A 494 -4.20 -13.49 7.28
CA LEU A 494 -4.18 -14.19 8.57
C LEU A 494 -4.79 -15.58 8.44
N ALA A 495 -5.96 -15.70 7.82
CA ALA A 495 -6.62 -16.97 7.60
C ALA A 495 -5.76 -17.90 6.72
N GLU A 496 -5.22 -17.38 5.61
CA GLU A 496 -4.32 -18.13 4.72
C GLU A 496 -3.07 -18.62 5.46
N THR A 497 -2.44 -17.74 6.26
CA THR A 497 -1.28 -18.08 7.07
C THR A 497 -1.61 -19.16 8.09
N HIS A 498 -2.73 -19.02 8.81
CA HIS A 498 -3.15 -20.02 9.78
C HIS A 498 -3.37 -21.39 9.14
N GLN A 499 -4.14 -21.44 8.05
CA GLN A 499 -4.46 -22.67 7.32
C GLN A 499 -3.20 -23.33 6.76
N THR A 500 -2.31 -22.55 6.13
CA THR A 500 -1.08 -23.09 5.53
C THR A 500 -0.15 -23.65 6.59
N LEU A 501 0.02 -22.96 7.72
CA LEU A 501 0.85 -23.46 8.83
C LEU A 501 0.27 -24.72 9.48
N VAL A 502 -1.07 -24.84 9.57
CA VAL A 502 -1.73 -26.06 10.06
C VAL A 502 -1.49 -27.20 9.08
N HIS A 503 -1.74 -26.97 7.79
CA HIS A 503 -1.54 -27.96 6.74
C HIS A 503 -0.10 -28.52 6.71
N ASN A 504 0.89 -27.67 7.00
CA ASN A 504 2.30 -28.04 7.04
C ASN A 504 2.79 -28.54 8.41
N ASN A 505 1.91 -28.71 9.42
CA ASN A 505 2.29 -29.06 10.80
C ASN A 505 3.31 -28.09 11.44
N LEU A 506 3.27 -26.81 11.06
CA LEU A 506 4.14 -25.75 11.57
C LEU A 506 3.43 -24.83 12.57
N ARG A 507 2.10 -24.84 12.63
CA ARG A 507 1.32 -23.91 13.46
C ARG A 507 1.67 -23.95 14.96
N GLY A 508 2.10 -25.11 15.46
CA GLY A 508 2.53 -25.29 16.85
C GLY A 508 3.90 -24.66 17.19
N GLN A 509 4.69 -24.28 16.17
CA GLN A 509 6.05 -23.75 16.36
C GLN A 509 6.08 -22.22 16.49
N VAL A 510 5.03 -21.53 16.05
CA VAL A 510 4.98 -20.07 15.98
C VAL A 510 3.71 -19.49 16.61
N CYS A 511 3.83 -18.30 17.18
CA CYS A 511 2.69 -17.49 17.59
C CYS A 511 2.30 -16.53 16.45
N LEU A 512 1.03 -16.56 16.04
CA LEU A 512 0.52 -15.65 15.01
C LEU A 512 0.01 -14.36 15.64
N GLN A 513 0.42 -13.24 15.08
CA GLN A 513 0.01 -11.91 15.47
C GLN A 513 -0.68 -11.24 14.29
N THR A 514 -1.56 -10.27 14.54
CA THR A 514 -2.17 -9.47 13.47
C THR A 514 -2.34 -8.01 13.87
N ASN A 515 -2.32 -7.12 12.88
CA ASN A 515 -2.68 -5.71 13.01
C ASN A 515 -3.24 -5.18 11.67
N GLY A 516 -3.78 -3.96 11.69
CA GLY A 516 -4.49 -3.37 10.56
C GLY A 516 -5.86 -2.91 11.03
N GLN A 517 -5.98 -1.61 11.36
CA GLN A 517 -7.17 -0.97 11.95
C GLN A 517 -7.95 -1.80 13.00
N ILE A 518 -7.27 -2.60 13.83
CA ILE A 518 -7.88 -3.25 15.00
C ILE A 518 -8.24 -2.15 16.00
N ARG A 519 -9.54 -2.02 16.31
CA ARG A 519 -10.10 -0.88 17.03
C ARG A 519 -10.97 -1.31 18.20
N THR A 520 -11.72 -2.38 18.03
CA THR A 520 -12.76 -2.81 18.96
C THR A 520 -12.50 -4.22 19.46
N GLY A 521 -13.18 -4.61 20.56
CA GLY A 521 -13.17 -5.99 21.03
C GLY A 521 -13.72 -6.98 20.01
N ARG A 522 -14.61 -6.54 19.10
CA ARG A 522 -15.09 -7.37 17.98
C ARG A 522 -13.97 -7.69 17.00
N ASP A 523 -13.14 -6.71 16.64
CA ASP A 523 -12.02 -6.92 15.72
C ASP A 523 -11.03 -7.93 16.31
N VAL A 524 -10.73 -7.81 17.61
CA VAL A 524 -9.90 -8.76 18.36
C VAL A 524 -10.50 -10.17 18.34
N ALA A 525 -11.81 -10.30 18.58
CA ALA A 525 -12.48 -11.59 18.55
C ALA A 525 -12.45 -12.23 17.16
N ILE A 526 -12.69 -11.46 16.08
CA ILE A 526 -12.59 -11.93 14.69
C ILE A 526 -11.16 -12.38 14.40
N ALA A 527 -10.16 -11.57 14.75
CA ALA A 527 -8.76 -11.93 14.59
C ALA A 527 -8.38 -13.21 15.34
N ALA A 528 -8.88 -13.40 16.56
CA ALA A 528 -8.66 -14.61 17.33
C ALA A 528 -9.28 -15.85 16.64
N MET A 529 -10.52 -15.73 16.14
CA MET A 529 -11.20 -16.80 15.40
C MET A 529 -10.47 -17.16 14.09
N LEU A 530 -9.84 -16.17 13.44
CA LEU A 530 -9.02 -16.39 12.24
C LEU A 530 -7.61 -16.93 12.55
N GLY A 531 -7.24 -17.08 13.82
CA GLY A 531 -6.05 -17.81 14.26
C GLY A 531 -4.94 -16.97 14.89
N ALA A 532 -5.15 -15.66 15.06
CA ALA A 532 -4.21 -14.80 15.80
C ALA A 532 -4.27 -15.07 17.32
N LYS A 533 -3.14 -14.85 17.98
CA LYS A 533 -2.98 -14.94 19.45
C LYS A 533 -2.53 -13.63 20.07
N GLU A 534 -2.02 -12.69 19.27
CA GLU A 534 -1.67 -11.34 19.74
C GLU A 534 -2.12 -10.29 18.73
N PHE A 535 -2.43 -9.10 19.24
CA PHE A 535 -3.15 -8.06 18.50
C PHE A 535 -2.42 -6.73 18.60
N GLY A 536 -2.07 -6.15 17.46
CA GLY A 536 -1.36 -4.90 17.36
C GLY A 536 -2.29 -3.70 17.16
N PHE A 537 -2.14 -2.68 17.99
CA PHE A 537 -2.90 -1.43 17.96
C PHE A 537 -1.99 -0.25 17.68
N ALA A 538 -2.27 0.53 16.63
CA ALA A 538 -1.45 1.69 16.25
C ALA A 538 -2.27 2.98 16.25
N THR A 539 -3.17 3.12 15.28
CA THR A 539 -3.99 4.32 15.12
C THR A 539 -4.93 4.56 16.29
N THR A 540 -5.55 3.51 16.84
CA THR A 540 -6.52 3.63 17.96
C THR A 540 -5.90 4.26 19.21
N PRO A 541 -4.73 3.81 19.72
CA PRO A 541 -4.02 4.52 20.79
C PRO A 541 -3.64 5.97 20.45
N LEU A 542 -3.26 6.27 19.20
CA LEU A 542 -2.97 7.64 18.80
C LEU A 542 -4.22 8.53 18.88
N ILE A 543 -5.38 8.03 18.45
CA ILE A 543 -6.66 8.73 18.57
C ILE A 543 -7.02 8.94 20.04
N ALA A 544 -6.84 7.92 20.87
CA ALA A 544 -7.04 8.00 22.33
C ALA A 544 -6.18 9.09 22.99
N MET A 545 -4.94 9.28 22.51
CA MET A 545 -4.04 10.35 22.97
C MET A 545 -4.30 11.71 22.30
N GLY A 546 -5.33 11.83 21.48
CA GLY A 546 -5.81 13.09 20.92
C GLY A 546 -5.68 13.25 19.40
N CYS A 547 -5.18 12.26 18.66
CA CYS A 547 -5.11 12.36 17.19
C CYS A 547 -6.50 12.57 16.59
N ILE A 548 -6.67 13.65 15.82
CA ILE A 548 -7.92 14.00 15.13
C ILE A 548 -7.96 13.56 13.66
N MET A 549 -7.03 12.69 13.25
CA MET A 549 -6.94 12.14 11.88
C MET A 549 -6.86 13.18 10.74
N MET A 550 -6.19 14.31 10.98
CA MET A 550 -5.95 15.36 9.96
C MET A 550 -5.04 14.91 8.80
N ARG A 551 -4.35 13.77 8.93
CA ARG A 551 -3.42 13.17 7.93
C ARG A 551 -2.25 14.08 7.49
N ARG A 552 -1.81 14.98 8.39
CA ARG A 552 -0.64 15.87 8.19
C ARG A 552 0.62 15.41 8.93
N CYS A 553 0.70 14.13 9.33
CA CYS A 553 1.81 13.59 10.13
C CYS A 553 3.21 13.77 9.52
N HIS A 554 3.28 13.90 8.18
CA HIS A 554 4.52 14.11 7.42
C HIS A 554 4.99 15.57 7.44
N GLN A 555 4.17 16.49 7.95
CA GLN A 555 4.50 17.90 8.15
C GLN A 555 4.90 18.15 9.61
N SER A 556 5.54 19.29 9.88
CA SER A 556 5.85 19.76 11.25
C SER A 556 4.64 20.32 12.01
N VAL A 557 3.44 20.31 11.42
CA VAL A 557 2.22 20.89 12.01
C VAL A 557 1.37 19.75 12.55
N SER A 558 1.18 19.66 13.87
CA SER A 558 0.25 18.66 14.42
C SER A 558 -0.31 19.01 15.78
N ILE A 559 -1.62 18.84 15.93
CA ILE A 559 -2.38 19.29 17.10
C ILE A 559 -2.32 18.30 18.29
N SER A 560 -1.72 17.10 18.18
CA SER A 560 -1.71 16.18 19.35
C SER A 560 -0.81 14.94 19.32
N ALA A 561 -0.39 14.40 18.16
CA ALA A 561 0.36 13.12 18.13
C ALA A 561 1.84 13.25 17.72
N THR A 562 2.23 14.30 17.00
CA THR A 562 3.52 14.34 16.29
C THR A 562 4.39 15.57 16.56
N GLU A 563 4.02 16.44 17.50
CA GLU A 563 4.70 17.73 17.66
C GLU A 563 5.84 17.76 18.70
N TYR A 564 6.90 18.47 18.30
CA TYR A 564 8.10 18.84 19.06
C TYR A 564 8.07 20.32 19.49
N ASN A 565 7.01 21.07 19.19
CA ASN A 565 6.89 22.50 19.50
C ASN A 565 5.94 22.76 20.67
N VAL A 566 6.42 23.48 21.68
CA VAL A 566 5.69 23.73 22.94
C VAL A 566 4.59 24.79 22.78
N GLN A 567 4.62 25.63 21.72
CA GLN A 567 3.71 26.77 21.55
C GLN A 567 2.28 26.41 21.12
N LEU A 568 2.07 25.35 20.34
CA LEU A 568 0.72 25.00 19.83
C LEU A 568 -0.16 24.28 20.86
N TYR A 569 0.44 23.58 21.83
CA TYR A 569 -0.28 22.98 22.96
C TYR A 569 -0.90 24.05 23.89
N VAL A 570 -0.28 25.24 23.96
CA VAL A 570 -0.80 26.38 24.75
C VAL A 570 -2.06 26.97 24.11
N LEU A 571 -2.15 26.98 22.77
CA LEU A 571 -3.32 27.49 22.04
C LEU A 571 -4.59 26.67 22.32
N GLN A 572 -4.47 25.37 22.56
CA GLN A 572 -5.64 24.53 22.89
C GLN A 572 -6.21 24.84 24.28
N LYS A 573 -5.34 25.13 25.27
CA LYS A 573 -5.82 25.55 26.60
C LYS A 573 -6.44 26.96 26.58
N SER A 574 -5.93 27.88 25.76
CA SER A 574 -6.49 29.24 25.66
C SER A 574 -7.81 29.29 24.89
N LEU A 575 -7.99 28.44 23.86
CA LEU A 575 -9.22 28.38 23.06
C LEU A 575 -10.36 27.67 23.80
N CYS A 576 -10.09 26.64 24.61
CA CYS A 576 -11.11 26.02 25.47
C CYS A 576 -11.46 26.85 26.72
N SER A 577 -10.63 27.83 27.11
CA SER A 577 -10.96 28.77 28.19
C SER A 577 -11.65 30.06 27.69
N SER A 578 -11.99 30.15 26.41
CA SER A 578 -12.64 31.32 25.80
C SER A 578 -13.92 30.99 25.01
N VAL A 579 -14.55 29.84 25.30
CA VAL A 579 -15.95 29.53 24.91
C VAL A 579 -16.78 29.34 26.16
#